data_AF-A0A2P5YDZ3-F1
#
_entry.id   AF-A0A2P5YDZ3-F1
#
_cell.length_a   1.000
_cell.length_b   1.000
_cell.length_c   1.000
_cell.angle_alpha   90.00
_cell.angle_beta   90.00
_cell.angle_gamma   90.00
#
_symmetry.space_group_name_H-M   'P 1'
#
loop_
_entity.id
_entity.type
_entity.pdbx_description
1 polymer ?
#
loop_
_entity_poly.entity_id
_entity_poly.type
_entity_poly.pdbx_seq_one_letter_code
_entity_poly.pdbx_strand_id
1 'polypeptide(L)'
;MAQGSAAVPSTELLEWPKKDNRRLLHAVYRVGDLDRTIKFYTECFGMKLLRKRDIPEEKYSNAFLGFGPEESHFVMELTYNYGVTSYDIGTGFGHFAIATADVYKMVEDIRAKGGNITREPGPVKGGSTVIAFVKDPDGYVFELIQRDSILDPLCQVMLRVGDLDRAVKFYEKALGMKLLKKVDRPEYKYSIAMMGYAEEHETTVLELTYNYGVTEYTKGNAYAQVAISTDDVYKSGEVVEHVIQELGGQITRKPGPIPGLNTKITSFLDPDGPGRQRRLSEGTRKKEIMGDFDGHGSRNGCTSHDLKLKDETKVKFSEDEEMLIARMFNLVGQRIPGRTAEEIEKYWRSKHNSPSENDT
;
A
#
# COMPACT_ATOMS: atom_id res chain seq x y z
N MET A 1 -31.10 -9.95 -24.95
CA MET A 1 -30.53 -9.56 -23.65
C MET A 1 -29.77 -10.78 -23.11
N ALA A 2 -28.49 -10.91 -23.46
CA ALA A 2 -27.66 -11.97 -22.90
C ALA A 2 -27.12 -11.47 -21.54
N GLN A 3 -27.65 -12.00 -20.45
CA GLN A 3 -27.05 -11.86 -19.14
C GLN A 3 -25.75 -12.67 -19.15
N GLY A 4 -24.60 -11.99 -19.17
CA GLY A 4 -23.33 -12.66 -18.93
C GLY A 4 -23.29 -13.13 -17.48
N SER A 5 -23.41 -14.45 -17.25
CA SER A 5 -23.14 -15.02 -15.95
C SER A 5 -21.66 -14.80 -15.64
N ALA A 6 -21.33 -14.17 -14.52
CA ALA A 6 -19.97 -14.17 -14.01
C ALA A 6 -19.52 -15.63 -13.88
N ALA A 7 -18.41 -15.99 -14.54
CA ALA A 7 -17.84 -17.32 -14.42
C ALA A 7 -17.51 -17.59 -12.94
N VAL A 8 -17.96 -18.73 -12.42
CA VAL A 8 -17.59 -19.16 -11.07
C VAL A 8 -16.08 -19.43 -11.07
N PRO A 9 -15.29 -18.82 -10.17
CA PRO A 9 -13.86 -19.07 -10.11
C PRO A 9 -13.58 -20.54 -9.86
N SER A 10 -12.52 -21.06 -10.47
CA SER A 10 -12.12 -22.45 -10.24
C SER A 10 -11.70 -22.63 -8.78
N THR A 11 -11.94 -23.81 -8.22
CA THR A 11 -11.48 -24.18 -6.87
C THR A 11 -9.96 -24.01 -6.74
N GLU A 12 -9.22 -24.24 -7.82
CA GLU A 12 -7.76 -24.06 -7.85
C GLU A 12 -7.35 -22.60 -7.63
N LEU A 13 -8.07 -21.64 -8.23
CA LEU A 13 -7.80 -20.22 -8.04
C LEU A 13 -8.06 -19.79 -6.59
N LEU A 14 -9.15 -20.24 -5.97
CA LEU A 14 -9.47 -19.88 -4.59
C LEU A 14 -8.50 -20.49 -3.56
N GLU A 15 -7.78 -21.56 -3.91
CA GLU A 15 -6.72 -22.14 -3.09
C GLU A 15 -5.34 -21.49 -3.33
N TRP A 16 -5.20 -20.62 -4.34
CA TRP A 16 -3.95 -19.91 -4.66
C TRP A 16 -3.31 -19.21 -3.45
N PRO A 17 -4.04 -18.40 -2.65
CA PRO A 17 -3.42 -17.65 -1.56
C PRO A 17 -2.75 -18.53 -0.49
N LYS A 18 -3.18 -19.81 -0.36
CA LYS A 18 -2.59 -20.76 0.58
C LYS A 18 -1.34 -21.45 0.06
N LYS A 19 -1.11 -21.42 -1.26
CA LYS A 19 0.02 -22.07 -1.95
C LYS A 19 1.13 -21.09 -2.32
N ASP A 20 0.77 -19.82 -2.46
CA ASP A 20 1.63 -18.71 -2.83
C ASP A 20 2.65 -18.37 -1.72
N ASN A 21 3.84 -17.92 -2.10
CA ASN A 21 4.87 -17.49 -1.15
C ASN A 21 4.79 -15.97 -0.92
N ARG A 22 4.15 -15.56 0.17
CA ARG A 22 3.90 -14.15 0.48
C ARG A 22 4.73 -13.63 1.64
N ARG A 23 5.12 -12.36 1.53
CA ARG A 23 5.83 -11.64 2.59
C ARG A 23 5.33 -10.20 2.69
N LEU A 24 5.19 -9.71 3.91
CA LEU A 24 5.02 -8.28 4.17
C LEU A 24 6.35 -7.58 3.85
N LEU A 25 6.31 -6.60 2.94
CA LEU A 25 7.52 -5.94 2.44
C LEU A 25 7.79 -4.63 3.16
N HIS A 26 6.83 -3.71 3.12
CA HIS A 26 6.97 -2.40 3.73
C HIS A 26 5.63 -1.70 3.96
N ALA A 27 5.62 -0.77 4.92
CA ALA A 27 4.57 0.22 5.06
C ALA A 27 4.99 1.51 4.37
N VAL A 28 4.10 2.06 3.52
CA VAL A 28 4.29 3.35 2.85
C VAL A 28 3.48 4.41 3.57
N TYR A 29 4.13 5.51 3.95
CA TYR A 29 3.46 6.65 4.55
C TYR A 29 4.24 7.94 4.33
N ARG A 30 3.57 9.07 4.55
CA ARG A 30 4.07 10.39 4.19
C ARG A 30 4.60 11.14 5.40
N VAL A 31 5.69 11.87 5.20
CA VAL A 31 6.37 12.65 6.25
C VAL A 31 6.53 14.10 5.79
N GLY A 32 6.41 15.04 6.72
CA GLY A 32 6.54 16.47 6.46
C GLY A 32 7.98 16.95 6.31
N ASP A 33 8.94 16.22 6.88
CA ASP A 33 10.37 16.48 6.81
C ASP A 33 11.14 15.16 6.79
N LEU A 34 11.70 14.80 5.63
CA LEU A 34 12.34 13.51 5.42
C LEU A 34 13.59 13.33 6.29
N ASP A 35 14.43 14.36 6.40
CA ASP A 35 15.70 14.26 7.11
C ASP A 35 15.48 14.27 8.62
N ARG A 36 14.50 15.02 9.11
CA ARG A 36 14.07 14.97 10.52
C ARG A 36 13.57 13.57 10.90
N THR A 37 12.75 12.94 10.05
CA THR A 37 12.22 11.60 10.34
C THR A 37 13.28 10.52 10.20
N ILE A 38 14.17 10.59 9.19
CA ILE A 38 15.34 9.70 9.09
C ILE A 38 16.17 9.79 10.37
N LYS A 39 16.54 11.01 10.79
CA LYS A 39 17.35 11.23 12.00
C LYS A 39 16.67 10.64 13.23
N PHE A 40 15.37 10.91 13.40
CA PHE A 40 14.60 10.37 14.52
C PHE A 40 14.61 8.83 14.53
N TYR A 41 14.36 8.16 13.40
CA TYR A 41 14.35 6.70 13.37
C TYR A 41 15.73 6.08 13.55
N THR A 42 16.78 6.68 12.99
CA THR A 42 18.15 6.17 13.18
C THR A 42 18.64 6.38 14.60
N GLU A 43 18.41 7.56 15.18
CA GLU A 43 18.91 7.88 16.50
C GLU A 43 18.02 7.28 17.60
N CYS A 44 16.71 7.49 17.55
CA CYS A 44 15.79 7.07 18.61
C CYS A 44 15.44 5.58 18.54
N PHE A 45 15.21 5.04 17.35
CA PHE A 45 14.77 3.65 17.18
C PHE A 45 15.88 2.68 16.80
N GLY A 46 17.07 3.17 16.41
CA GLY A 46 18.18 2.33 15.99
C GLY A 46 17.99 1.71 14.60
N MET A 47 17.07 2.24 13.79
CA MET A 47 16.90 1.81 12.39
C MET A 47 18.11 2.23 11.54
N LYS A 48 18.27 1.57 10.39
CA LYS A 48 19.25 1.93 9.37
C LYS A 48 18.54 2.58 8.18
N LEU A 49 19.11 3.64 7.63
CA LEU A 49 18.75 4.11 6.29
C LEU A 49 19.30 3.12 5.27
N LEU A 50 18.42 2.40 4.59
CA LEU A 50 18.78 1.34 3.64
C LEU A 50 18.98 1.92 2.24
N ARG A 51 18.07 2.80 1.82
CA ARG A 51 18.07 3.42 0.50
C ARG A 51 17.34 4.75 0.55
N LYS A 52 17.82 5.74 -0.20
CA LYS A 52 17.15 7.04 -0.43
C LYS A 52 17.08 7.26 -1.94
N ARG A 53 15.93 7.69 -2.44
CA ARG A 53 15.72 7.98 -3.86
C ARG A 53 15.03 9.32 -3.98
N ASP A 54 15.57 10.19 -4.82
CA ASP A 54 14.92 11.46 -5.15
C ASP A 54 14.32 11.36 -6.55
N ILE A 55 13.09 11.88 -6.73
CA ILE A 55 12.36 11.87 -8.01
C ILE A 55 11.86 13.30 -8.31
N PRO A 56 12.76 14.22 -8.72
CA PRO A 56 12.42 15.62 -8.95
C PRO A 56 11.30 15.82 -9.98
N GLU A 57 11.24 14.96 -11.00
CA GLU A 57 10.26 15.03 -12.09
C GLU A 57 8.83 14.83 -11.56
N GLU A 58 8.67 14.02 -10.52
CA GLU A 58 7.39 13.78 -9.85
C GLU A 58 7.22 14.56 -8.53
N LYS A 59 8.23 15.33 -8.12
CA LYS A 59 8.28 16.18 -6.91
C LYS A 59 8.15 15.43 -5.59
N TYR A 60 8.83 14.30 -5.46
CA TYR A 60 8.90 13.59 -4.19
C TYR A 60 10.24 12.87 -4.00
N SER A 61 10.56 12.56 -2.74
CA SER A 61 11.67 11.68 -2.37
C SER A 61 11.16 10.51 -1.54
N ASN A 62 11.80 9.35 -1.68
CA ASN A 62 11.62 8.21 -0.79
C ASN A 62 12.84 7.97 0.10
N ALA A 63 12.60 7.45 1.30
CA ALA A 63 13.63 6.81 2.12
C ALA A 63 13.11 5.48 2.67
N PHE A 64 13.95 4.45 2.63
CA PHE A 64 13.66 3.11 3.13
C PHE A 64 14.47 2.89 4.40
N LEU A 65 13.78 2.60 5.51
CA LEU A 65 14.41 2.40 6.82
C LEU A 65 13.92 1.12 7.48
N GLY A 66 14.82 0.40 8.13
CA GLY A 66 14.48 -0.82 8.85
C GLY A 66 15.64 -1.35 9.67
N PHE A 67 15.50 -2.55 10.20
CA PHE A 67 16.52 -3.19 11.05
C PHE A 67 17.45 -4.13 10.26
N GLY A 68 17.11 -4.41 9.00
CA GLY A 68 17.90 -5.25 8.09
C GLY A 68 17.57 -4.98 6.62
N PRO A 69 18.15 -5.76 5.69
CA PRO A 69 17.98 -5.58 4.25
C PRO A 69 16.53 -5.83 3.78
N GLU A 70 16.08 -5.10 2.75
CA GLU A 70 14.69 -5.09 2.24
C GLU A 70 14.24 -6.48 1.74
N GLU A 71 15.18 -7.32 1.32
CA GLU A 71 14.94 -8.68 0.81
C GLU A 71 14.45 -9.65 1.89
N SER A 72 14.81 -9.42 3.15
CA SER A 72 14.49 -10.33 4.26
C SER A 72 13.79 -9.69 5.45
N HIS A 73 13.67 -8.36 5.49
CA HIS A 73 13.02 -7.63 6.58
C HIS A 73 11.83 -6.83 6.08
N PHE A 74 10.91 -6.55 7.00
CA PHE A 74 9.90 -5.53 6.79
C PHE A 74 10.52 -4.14 7.03
N VAL A 75 10.22 -3.18 6.15
CA VAL A 75 10.82 -1.84 6.21
C VAL A 75 9.78 -0.72 6.11
N MET A 76 10.16 0.49 6.49
CA MET A 76 9.36 1.69 6.31
C MET A 76 9.76 2.38 5.01
N GLU A 77 8.81 2.62 4.12
CA GLU A 77 8.97 3.52 2.98
C GLU A 77 8.37 4.89 3.31
N LEU A 78 9.25 5.85 3.59
CA LEU A 78 8.88 7.24 3.81
C LEU A 78 8.73 7.94 2.47
N THR A 79 7.67 8.72 2.32
CA THR A 79 7.44 9.57 1.16
C THR A 79 7.38 11.03 1.59
N TYR A 80 8.32 11.84 1.10
CA TYR A 80 8.27 13.28 1.24
C TYR A 80 7.84 13.91 -0.08
N ASN A 81 6.70 14.60 -0.09
CA ASN A 81 6.26 15.39 -1.24
C ASN A 81 6.78 16.82 -1.09
N TYR A 82 7.41 17.37 -2.13
CA TYR A 82 8.10 18.66 -2.02
C TYR A 82 7.16 19.77 -1.55
N GLY A 83 7.56 20.47 -0.49
CA GLY A 83 6.81 21.59 0.08
C GLY A 83 5.56 21.19 0.88
N VAL A 84 5.26 19.90 1.03
CA VAL A 84 4.15 19.42 1.89
C VAL A 84 4.71 19.01 3.24
N THR A 85 4.42 19.80 4.27
CA THR A 85 5.08 19.70 5.59
C THR A 85 4.22 19.07 6.67
N SER A 86 2.98 18.67 6.37
CA SER A 86 2.10 18.00 7.32
C SER A 86 1.04 17.17 6.60
N TYR A 87 0.53 16.15 7.29
CA TYR A 87 -0.50 15.25 6.82
C TYR A 87 -1.51 14.98 7.94
N ASP A 88 -2.74 14.64 7.56
CA ASP A 88 -3.74 14.12 8.48
C ASP A 88 -3.55 12.60 8.62
N ILE A 89 -3.22 12.13 9.82
CA ILE A 89 -3.09 10.69 10.11
C ILE A 89 -4.46 9.99 10.07
N GLY A 90 -5.53 10.71 10.36
CA GLY A 90 -6.86 10.14 10.56
C GLY A 90 -6.98 9.32 11.84
N THR A 91 -8.13 8.69 12.01
CA THR A 91 -8.46 7.88 13.19
C THR A 91 -8.38 6.37 12.94
N GLY A 92 -8.19 5.95 11.68
CA GLY A 92 -8.12 4.54 11.28
C GLY A 92 -6.74 3.93 11.46
N PHE A 93 -5.67 4.72 11.30
CA PHE A 93 -4.32 4.27 11.60
C PHE A 93 -4.13 4.12 13.12
N GLY A 94 -3.62 2.97 13.55
CA GLY A 94 -3.32 2.66 14.94
C GLY A 94 -1.91 3.08 15.30
N HIS A 95 -0.96 2.22 14.96
CA HIS A 95 0.45 2.39 15.24
C HIS A 95 1.29 1.46 14.36
N PHE A 96 2.60 1.69 14.37
CA PHE A 96 3.60 0.66 14.05
C PHE A 96 4.15 0.08 15.36
N ALA A 97 4.72 -1.12 15.37
CA ALA A 97 5.35 -1.66 16.57
C ALA A 97 6.81 -2.07 16.36
N ILE A 98 7.64 -1.79 17.36
CA ILE A 98 9.04 -2.19 17.44
C ILE A 98 9.22 -3.11 18.65
N ALA A 99 9.63 -4.35 18.40
CA ALA A 99 10.05 -5.26 19.45
C ALA A 99 11.48 -4.93 19.92
N THR A 100 11.71 -4.94 21.23
CA THR A 100 13.02 -4.75 21.85
C THR A 100 13.16 -5.64 23.09
N ALA A 101 14.39 -6.01 23.45
CA ALA A 101 14.65 -6.85 24.62
C ALA A 101 14.45 -6.07 25.94
N ASP A 102 14.59 -4.74 25.90
CA ASP A 102 14.43 -3.87 27.06
C ASP A 102 13.71 -2.58 26.64
N VAL A 103 12.41 -2.53 26.91
CA VAL A 103 11.58 -1.36 26.57
C VAL A 103 11.91 -0.18 27.47
N TYR A 104 12.26 -0.41 28.75
CA TYR A 104 12.61 0.68 29.67
C TYR A 104 13.85 1.41 29.18
N LYS A 105 14.91 0.68 28.84
CA LYS A 105 16.13 1.24 28.28
C LYS A 105 15.87 1.98 26.97
N MET A 106 15.09 1.38 26.05
CA MET A 106 14.78 2.02 24.78
C MET A 106 14.01 3.33 24.98
N VAL A 107 13.05 3.38 25.93
CA VAL A 107 12.32 4.61 26.27
C VAL A 107 13.27 5.69 26.82
N GLU A 108 14.19 5.35 27.71
CA GLU A 108 15.19 6.32 28.21
C GLU A 108 16.09 6.84 27.08
N ASP A 109 16.56 5.94 26.20
CA ASP A 109 17.40 6.30 25.04
C ASP A 109 16.64 7.25 24.09
N ILE A 110 15.35 7.04 23.88
CA ILE A 110 14.47 7.91 23.07
C ILE A 110 14.24 9.25 23.77
N ARG A 111 13.96 9.24 25.07
CA ARG A 111 13.72 10.46 25.86
C ARG A 111 14.96 11.36 25.87
N ALA A 112 16.15 10.79 26.03
CA ALA A 112 17.41 11.51 26.00
C ALA A 112 17.67 12.22 24.65
N LYS A 113 17.08 11.71 23.56
CA LYS A 113 17.14 12.28 22.21
C LYS A 113 15.97 13.23 21.91
N GLY A 114 15.13 13.52 22.90
CA GLY A 114 13.99 14.44 22.77
C GLY A 114 12.74 13.83 22.15
N GLY A 115 12.62 12.50 22.13
CA GLY A 115 11.42 11.82 21.62
C GLY A 115 10.20 11.97 22.55
N ASN A 116 9.02 11.92 21.94
CA ASN A 116 7.75 12.13 22.64
C ASN A 116 7.17 10.80 23.16
N ILE A 117 7.40 10.51 24.43
CA ILE A 117 6.81 9.34 25.11
C ILE A 117 5.37 9.67 25.52
N THR A 118 4.40 9.07 24.84
CA THR A 118 2.96 9.26 25.13
C THR A 118 2.38 8.24 26.09
N ARG A 119 3.11 7.15 26.33
CA ARG A 119 2.82 6.18 27.37
C ARG A 119 4.12 5.59 27.89
N GLU A 120 4.35 5.73 29.19
CA GLU A 120 5.50 5.18 29.90
C GLU A 120 5.52 3.64 29.88
N PRO A 121 6.72 3.03 29.94
CA PRO A 121 6.89 1.59 29.87
C PRO A 121 6.25 0.92 31.08
N GLY A 122 5.44 -0.11 30.79
CA GLY A 122 4.83 -0.93 31.82
C GLY A 122 3.94 -2.01 31.23
N PRO A 123 3.44 -2.95 32.04
CA PRO A 123 2.57 -4.01 31.56
C PRO A 123 1.34 -3.47 30.83
N VAL A 124 0.96 -4.14 29.74
CA VAL A 124 -0.34 -3.90 29.09
C VAL A 124 -1.48 -4.15 30.09
N LYS A 125 -2.53 -3.33 29.99
CA LYS A 125 -3.70 -3.49 30.86
C LYS A 125 -4.29 -4.90 30.72
N GLY A 126 -4.34 -5.65 31.81
CA GLY A 126 -4.84 -7.03 31.82
C GLY A 126 -3.87 -8.07 31.24
N GLY A 127 -2.58 -7.75 31.08
CA GLY A 127 -1.55 -8.69 30.67
C GLY A 127 -0.20 -8.42 31.33
N SER A 128 0.82 -9.21 30.98
CA SER A 128 2.17 -9.11 31.53
C SER A 128 3.18 -8.48 30.57
N THR A 129 2.88 -8.41 29.27
CA THR A 129 3.78 -7.84 28.26
C THR A 129 4.04 -6.36 28.55
N VAL A 130 5.32 -6.00 28.72
CA VAL A 130 5.74 -4.61 28.93
C VAL A 130 5.72 -3.89 27.59
N ILE A 131 5.02 -2.75 27.55
CA ILE A 131 4.90 -1.92 26.35
C ILE A 131 4.98 -0.43 26.69
N ALA A 132 5.37 0.39 25.71
CA ALA A 132 5.36 1.85 25.75
C ALA A 132 4.83 2.43 24.42
N PHE A 133 4.43 3.70 24.41
CA PHE A 133 4.08 4.39 23.15
C PHE A 133 4.88 5.65 22.97
N VAL A 134 5.43 5.80 21.77
CA VAL A 134 6.21 6.97 21.34
C VAL A 134 5.55 7.57 20.11
N LYS A 135 5.51 8.90 20.03
CA LYS A 135 5.15 9.60 18.79
C LYS A 135 6.40 10.05 18.06
N ASP A 136 6.38 9.85 16.75
CA ASP A 136 7.41 10.38 15.87
C ASP A 136 7.18 11.88 15.54
N PRO A 137 8.05 12.51 14.72
CA PRO A 137 7.96 13.92 14.35
C PRO A 137 6.65 14.35 13.70
N ASP A 138 6.00 13.46 12.95
CA ASP A 138 4.73 13.71 12.24
C ASP A 138 3.50 13.30 13.07
N GLY A 139 3.71 12.59 14.17
CA GLY A 139 2.68 12.18 15.12
C GLY A 139 2.23 10.72 14.98
N TYR A 140 2.89 9.93 14.13
CA TYR A 140 2.67 8.50 14.05
C TYR A 140 3.04 7.85 15.38
N VAL A 141 2.18 6.95 15.84
CA VAL A 141 2.41 6.22 17.09
C VAL A 141 3.24 4.97 16.78
N PHE A 142 4.26 4.76 17.60
CA PHE A 142 5.07 3.55 17.65
C PHE A 142 4.86 2.88 19.01
N GLU A 143 4.36 1.64 19.00
CA GLU A 143 4.39 0.75 20.17
C GLU A 143 5.78 0.17 20.32
N LEU A 144 6.34 0.23 21.53
CA LEU A 144 7.55 -0.50 21.87
C LEU A 144 7.12 -1.73 22.67
N ILE A 145 7.51 -2.92 22.23
CA ILE A 145 7.04 -4.19 22.81
C ILE A 145 8.22 -4.99 23.34
N GLN A 146 8.19 -5.36 24.61
CA GLN A 146 9.24 -6.19 25.18
C GLN A 146 9.07 -7.65 24.73
N ARG A 147 10.10 -8.20 24.07
CA ARG A 147 10.15 -9.62 23.66
C ARG A 147 11.52 -10.21 23.96
N ASP A 148 11.55 -11.45 24.42
CA ASP A 148 12.80 -12.16 24.74
C ASP A 148 13.55 -12.60 23.48
N SER A 149 12.81 -12.96 22.42
CA SER A 149 13.35 -13.33 21.11
C SER A 149 12.79 -12.40 20.04
N ILE A 150 13.68 -11.87 19.20
CA ILE A 150 13.36 -10.86 18.19
C ILE A 150 14.06 -11.26 16.89
N LEU A 151 13.30 -11.74 15.90
CA LEU A 151 13.81 -12.00 14.57
C LEU A 151 13.75 -10.74 13.69
N ASP A 152 12.57 -10.12 13.60
CA ASP A 152 12.39 -8.79 13.00
C ASP A 152 11.86 -7.83 14.06
N PRO A 153 12.62 -6.78 14.45
CA PRO A 153 12.15 -5.79 15.39
C PRO A 153 10.92 -5.04 14.89
N LEU A 154 10.75 -4.78 13.58
CA LEU A 154 9.57 -4.05 13.09
C LEU A 154 8.39 -5.01 12.91
N CYS A 155 7.64 -5.22 14.00
CA CYS A 155 6.82 -6.42 14.16
C CYS A 155 5.32 -6.23 13.95
N GLN A 156 4.79 -5.00 13.88
CA GLN A 156 3.35 -4.79 13.65
C GLN A 156 3.04 -3.56 12.80
N VAL A 157 1.97 -3.66 12.01
CA VAL A 157 1.17 -2.54 11.52
C VAL A 157 -0.22 -2.70 12.10
N MET A 158 -0.71 -1.72 12.86
CA MET A 158 -2.04 -1.77 13.48
C MET A 158 -3.02 -0.85 12.78
N LEU A 159 -4.15 -1.40 12.33
CA LEU A 159 -5.25 -0.69 11.70
C LEU A 159 -6.55 -0.93 12.46
N ARG A 160 -7.36 0.12 12.60
CA ARG A 160 -8.72 0.00 13.14
C ARG A 160 -9.71 -0.38 12.05
N VAL A 161 -10.60 -1.31 12.38
CA VAL A 161 -11.64 -1.86 11.50
C VAL A 161 -13.02 -1.76 12.15
N GLY A 162 -14.06 -1.56 11.34
CA GLY A 162 -15.44 -1.45 11.80
C GLY A 162 -16.13 -2.79 12.05
N ASP A 163 -15.59 -3.88 11.49
CA ASP A 163 -16.07 -5.25 11.67
C ASP A 163 -14.88 -6.21 11.63
N LEU A 164 -14.49 -6.73 12.81
CA LEU A 164 -13.32 -7.59 12.95
C LEU A 164 -13.48 -8.92 12.22
N ASP A 165 -14.67 -9.51 12.24
CA ASP A 165 -14.90 -10.83 11.63
C ASP A 165 -14.88 -10.75 10.11
N ARG A 166 -15.46 -9.69 9.55
CA ARG A 166 -15.38 -9.42 8.11
C ARG A 166 -13.96 -9.13 7.69
N ALA A 167 -13.22 -8.32 8.46
CA ALA A 167 -11.83 -8.00 8.16
C ALA A 167 -10.95 -9.27 8.19
N VAL A 168 -11.01 -10.08 9.25
CA VAL A 168 -10.28 -11.36 9.35
C VAL A 168 -10.56 -12.25 8.14
N LYS A 169 -11.85 -12.48 7.81
CA LYS A 169 -12.24 -13.29 6.64
C LYS A 169 -11.68 -12.73 5.33
N PHE A 170 -11.64 -11.40 5.18
CA PHE A 170 -11.06 -10.76 4.00
C PHE A 170 -9.57 -11.06 3.88
N TYR A 171 -8.79 -10.82 4.94
CA TYR A 171 -7.34 -11.07 4.92
C TYR A 171 -6.99 -12.55 4.76
N GLU A 172 -7.79 -13.47 5.31
CA GLU A 172 -7.65 -14.91 5.10
C GLU A 172 -7.92 -15.29 3.64
N LYS A 173 -9.07 -14.89 3.08
CA LYS A 173 -9.48 -15.31 1.73
C LYS A 173 -8.72 -14.59 0.62
N ALA A 174 -8.55 -13.28 0.73
CA ALA A 174 -7.97 -12.46 -0.32
C ALA A 174 -6.43 -12.57 -0.35
N LEU A 175 -5.81 -12.74 0.82
CA LEU A 175 -4.37 -12.60 0.98
C LEU A 175 -3.70 -13.81 1.60
N GLY A 176 -4.44 -14.87 1.95
CA GLY A 176 -3.88 -16.10 2.49
C GLY A 176 -3.24 -15.94 3.87
N MET A 177 -3.51 -14.84 4.56
CA MET A 177 -2.99 -14.63 5.92
C MET A 177 -3.63 -15.62 6.88
N LYS A 178 -2.87 -16.08 7.88
CA LYS A 178 -3.39 -16.87 8.99
C LYS A 178 -3.86 -15.94 10.10
N LEU A 179 -4.99 -16.28 10.73
CA LEU A 179 -5.36 -15.72 12.03
C LEU A 179 -4.46 -16.34 13.11
N LEU A 180 -3.46 -15.59 13.55
CA LEU A 180 -2.46 -16.05 14.53
C LEU A 180 -3.02 -15.95 15.96
N LYS A 181 -3.80 -14.91 16.21
CA LYS A 181 -4.33 -14.60 17.52
C LYS A 181 -5.59 -13.78 17.39
N LYS A 182 -6.58 -14.05 18.25
CA LYS A 182 -7.77 -13.23 18.42
C LYS A 182 -8.07 -13.09 19.89
N VAL A 183 -8.21 -11.85 20.35
CA VAL A 183 -8.44 -11.57 21.77
C VAL A 183 -9.56 -10.57 21.89
N ASP A 184 -10.55 -10.91 22.71
CA ASP A 184 -11.61 -10.01 23.11
C ASP A 184 -11.32 -9.43 24.50
N ARG A 185 -11.58 -8.13 24.67
CA ARG A 185 -11.39 -7.39 25.93
C ARG A 185 -12.66 -6.59 26.27
N PRO A 186 -13.73 -7.25 26.72
CA PRO A 186 -14.99 -6.59 27.05
C PRO A 186 -14.84 -5.47 28.08
N GLU A 187 -13.92 -5.61 29.03
CA GLU A 187 -13.66 -4.62 30.09
C GLU A 187 -13.18 -3.28 29.53
N TYR A 188 -12.49 -3.32 28.38
CA TYR A 188 -11.95 -2.15 27.69
C TYR A 188 -12.66 -1.87 26.35
N LYS A 189 -13.72 -2.63 26.03
CA LYS A 189 -14.57 -2.45 24.85
C LYS A 189 -13.83 -2.50 23.51
N TYR A 190 -12.87 -3.41 23.38
CA TYR A 190 -12.20 -3.66 22.11
C TYR A 190 -11.89 -5.14 21.91
N SER A 191 -11.72 -5.53 20.64
CA SER A 191 -11.20 -6.83 20.25
C SER A 191 -10.06 -6.64 19.25
N ILE A 192 -9.08 -7.54 19.26
CA ILE A 192 -7.96 -7.53 18.31
C ILE A 192 -7.83 -8.86 17.58
N ALA A 193 -7.30 -8.82 16.37
CA ALA A 193 -6.83 -9.98 15.63
C ALA A 193 -5.43 -9.71 15.05
N MET A 194 -4.53 -10.68 15.16
CA MET A 194 -3.21 -10.65 14.53
C MET A 194 -3.22 -11.54 13.29
N MET A 195 -2.95 -10.95 12.13
CA MET A 195 -2.92 -11.63 10.84
C MET A 195 -1.49 -11.65 10.28
N GLY A 196 -1.02 -12.77 9.76
CA GLY A 196 0.34 -12.86 9.22
C GLY A 196 0.63 -14.13 8.43
N TYR A 197 1.88 -14.27 7.99
CA TYR A 197 2.37 -15.39 7.17
C TYR A 197 3.25 -16.39 7.93
N ALA A 198 3.70 -16.04 9.13
CA ALA A 198 4.44 -16.89 10.07
C ALA A 198 3.99 -16.61 11.51
N GLU A 199 4.62 -17.25 12.50
CA GLU A 199 4.28 -17.07 13.92
C GLU A 199 4.47 -15.62 14.39
N GLU A 200 3.62 -15.13 15.32
CA GLU A 200 3.55 -13.72 15.75
C GLU A 200 4.90 -13.14 16.21
N HIS A 201 5.76 -13.99 16.77
CA HIS A 201 7.07 -13.59 17.30
C HIS A 201 8.21 -13.65 16.27
N GLU A 202 7.93 -14.19 15.09
CA GLU A 202 8.92 -14.44 14.03
C GLU A 202 8.76 -13.53 12.81
N THR A 203 7.67 -12.75 12.74
CA THR A 203 7.36 -11.92 11.57
C THR A 203 6.66 -10.62 11.95
N THR A 204 6.53 -9.74 10.97
CA THR A 204 5.60 -8.61 11.03
C THR A 204 4.17 -9.12 10.88
N VAL A 205 3.27 -8.64 11.71
CA VAL A 205 1.83 -8.96 11.63
C VAL A 205 1.01 -7.71 11.35
N LEU A 206 -0.14 -7.93 10.71
CA LEU A 206 -1.20 -6.93 10.64
C LEU A 206 -2.09 -7.10 11.86
N GLU A 207 -2.05 -6.14 12.77
CA GLU A 207 -2.97 -6.08 13.90
C GLU A 207 -4.25 -5.33 13.48
N LEU A 208 -5.39 -6.00 13.61
CA LEU A 208 -6.71 -5.42 13.36
C LEU A 208 -7.41 -5.15 14.68
N THR A 209 -7.75 -3.90 14.96
CA THR A 209 -8.45 -3.51 16.19
C THR A 209 -9.88 -3.08 15.89
N TYR A 210 -10.85 -3.71 16.53
CA TYR A 210 -12.23 -3.28 16.56
C TYR A 210 -12.57 -2.68 17.92
N ASN A 211 -13.16 -1.48 17.93
CA ASN A 211 -13.70 -0.87 19.15
C ASN A 211 -15.23 -1.01 19.14
N TYR A 212 -15.81 -1.41 20.27
CA TYR A 212 -17.22 -1.78 20.31
C TYR A 212 -18.13 -0.63 19.87
N GLY A 213 -18.97 -0.91 18.87
CA GLY A 213 -19.93 0.05 18.33
C GLY A 213 -19.31 1.13 17.44
N VAL A 214 -18.00 1.08 17.16
CA VAL A 214 -17.33 2.00 16.24
C VAL A 214 -17.11 1.29 14.90
N THR A 215 -17.86 1.71 13.89
CA THR A 215 -17.88 1.05 12.57
C THR A 215 -17.14 1.82 11.48
N GLU A 216 -16.72 3.05 11.75
CA GLU A 216 -16.09 3.93 10.77
C GLU A 216 -14.93 4.71 11.39
N TYR A 217 -13.90 4.93 10.59
CA TYR A 217 -12.71 5.71 10.94
C TYR A 217 -12.27 6.56 9.75
N THR A 218 -11.75 7.76 10.02
CA THR A 218 -11.13 8.56 8.97
C THR A 218 -9.78 7.95 8.61
N LYS A 219 -9.50 7.82 7.32
CA LYS A 219 -8.22 7.24 6.85
C LYS A 219 -7.07 8.25 6.86
N GLY A 220 -7.40 9.53 6.94
CA GLY A 220 -6.44 10.60 6.74
C GLY A 220 -5.86 10.59 5.34
N ASN A 221 -4.75 11.29 5.16
CA ASN A 221 -3.93 11.29 3.95
C ASN A 221 -2.44 11.02 4.25
N ALA A 222 -2.08 10.66 5.49
CA ALA A 222 -0.71 10.41 5.89
C ALA A 222 -0.26 8.97 5.58
N TYR A 223 -0.90 7.96 6.21
CA TYR A 223 -0.67 6.54 5.87
C TYR A 223 -1.16 6.26 4.44
N ALA A 224 -0.35 5.55 3.65
CA ALA A 224 -0.73 5.21 2.28
C ALA A 224 -1.18 3.75 2.18
N GLN A 225 -0.32 2.81 2.58
CA GLN A 225 -0.56 1.38 2.34
C GLN A 225 0.48 0.48 3.01
N VAL A 226 0.22 -0.82 2.93
CA VAL A 226 1.20 -1.89 3.17
C VAL A 226 1.41 -2.67 1.86
N ALA A 227 2.65 -3.02 1.55
CA ALA A 227 3.00 -3.83 0.38
C ALA A 227 3.27 -5.29 0.78
N ILE A 228 2.82 -6.21 -0.07
CA ILE A 228 2.92 -7.66 0.12
C ILE A 228 3.41 -8.30 -1.18
N SER A 229 4.44 -9.14 -1.13
CA SER A 229 4.88 -9.91 -2.29
C SER A 229 3.92 -11.06 -2.61
N THR A 230 3.97 -11.52 -3.85
CA THR A 230 3.26 -12.68 -4.36
C THR A 230 4.00 -13.17 -5.60
N ASP A 231 4.05 -14.49 -5.79
CA ASP A 231 4.68 -15.09 -6.96
C ASP A 231 3.93 -14.75 -8.27
N ASP A 232 2.63 -14.38 -8.17
CA ASP A 232 1.79 -14.04 -9.31
C ASP A 232 0.71 -13.00 -8.96
N VAL A 233 0.95 -11.75 -9.35
CA VAL A 233 0.00 -10.63 -9.13
C VAL A 233 -1.31 -10.79 -9.91
N TYR A 234 -1.36 -11.57 -10.98
CA TYR A 234 -2.57 -11.77 -11.78
C TYR A 234 -3.52 -12.71 -11.06
N LYS A 235 -3.02 -13.89 -10.63
CA LYS A 235 -3.81 -14.82 -9.79
C LYS A 235 -4.26 -14.16 -8.49
N SER A 236 -3.34 -13.46 -7.83
CA SER A 236 -3.63 -12.71 -6.61
C SER A 236 -4.70 -11.64 -6.83
N GLY A 237 -4.61 -10.88 -7.92
CA GLY A 237 -5.61 -9.87 -8.26
C GLY A 237 -6.99 -10.45 -8.55
N GLU A 238 -7.06 -11.59 -9.25
CA GLU A 238 -8.32 -12.28 -9.57
C GLU A 238 -8.99 -12.83 -8.30
N VAL A 239 -8.22 -13.43 -7.39
CA VAL A 239 -8.74 -13.85 -6.08
C VAL A 239 -9.31 -12.66 -5.30
N VAL A 240 -8.56 -11.56 -5.21
CA VAL A 240 -9.00 -10.36 -4.51
C VAL A 240 -10.29 -9.80 -5.13
N GLU A 241 -10.39 -9.77 -6.46
CA GLU A 241 -11.59 -9.32 -7.17
C GLU A 241 -12.81 -10.17 -6.79
N HIS A 242 -12.66 -11.49 -6.69
CA HIS A 242 -13.72 -12.38 -6.21
C HIS A 242 -14.07 -12.16 -4.74
N VAL A 243 -13.08 -12.02 -3.86
CA VAL A 243 -13.33 -11.80 -2.43
C VAL A 243 -14.01 -10.45 -2.17
N ILE A 244 -13.67 -9.41 -2.95
CA ILE A 244 -14.33 -8.10 -2.87
C ILE A 244 -15.83 -8.18 -3.18
N GLN A 245 -16.24 -9.06 -4.09
CA GLN A 245 -17.66 -9.27 -4.39
C GLN A 245 -18.43 -9.84 -3.19
N GLU A 246 -17.76 -10.62 -2.34
CA GLU A 246 -18.36 -11.25 -1.14
C GLU A 246 -18.29 -10.33 0.09
N LEU A 247 -17.13 -9.73 0.36
CA LEU A 247 -16.81 -9.10 1.64
C LEU A 247 -16.68 -7.57 1.57
N GLY A 248 -16.74 -6.99 0.37
CA GLY A 248 -16.50 -5.57 0.12
C GLY A 248 -15.03 -5.23 -0.11
N GLY A 249 -14.78 -3.97 -0.43
CA GLY A 249 -13.49 -3.46 -0.88
C GLY A 249 -13.54 -2.95 -2.31
N GLN A 250 -12.37 -2.63 -2.90
CA GLN A 250 -12.30 -2.09 -4.25
C GLN A 250 -10.91 -2.31 -4.90
N ILE A 251 -10.86 -2.90 -6.09
CA ILE A 251 -9.65 -2.86 -6.92
C ILE A 251 -9.38 -1.41 -7.35
N THR A 252 -8.18 -0.90 -7.04
CA THR A 252 -7.73 0.45 -7.40
C THR A 252 -6.78 0.45 -8.59
N ARG A 253 -6.06 -0.64 -8.82
CA ARG A 253 -5.26 -0.89 -10.01
C ARG A 253 -5.35 -2.37 -10.37
N LYS A 254 -5.68 -2.67 -11.62
CA LYS A 254 -5.66 -4.05 -12.13
C LYS A 254 -4.22 -4.58 -12.21
N PRO A 255 -4.02 -5.91 -12.11
CA PRO A 255 -2.71 -6.53 -12.29
C PRO A 255 -2.03 -6.12 -13.59
N GLY A 256 -0.77 -5.70 -13.51
CA GLY A 256 0.03 -5.37 -14.68
C GLY A 256 1.34 -4.67 -14.34
N PRO A 257 2.23 -4.50 -15.34
CA PRO A 257 3.50 -3.82 -15.15
C PRO A 257 3.30 -2.31 -14.88
N ILE A 258 4.19 -1.73 -14.09
CA ILE A 258 4.34 -0.28 -13.99
C ILE A 258 5.09 0.21 -15.24
N PRO A 259 4.55 1.21 -15.98
CA PRO A 259 5.26 1.80 -17.11
C PRO A 259 6.67 2.26 -16.72
N GLY A 260 7.68 1.83 -17.48
CA GLY A 260 9.08 2.20 -17.27
C GLY A 260 9.85 1.38 -16.23
N LEU A 261 9.18 0.67 -15.31
CA LEU A 261 9.84 -0.15 -14.29
C LEU A 261 9.69 -1.66 -14.53
N ASN A 262 8.76 -2.10 -15.40
CA ASN A 262 8.39 -3.50 -15.66
C ASN A 262 7.98 -4.33 -14.42
N THR A 263 8.11 -3.80 -13.21
CA THR A 263 7.59 -4.37 -11.96
C THR A 263 6.09 -4.58 -12.08
N LYS A 264 5.63 -5.81 -11.82
CA LYS A 264 4.23 -6.19 -11.91
C LYS A 264 3.55 -5.97 -10.57
N ILE A 265 2.38 -5.35 -10.59
CA ILE A 265 1.67 -4.95 -9.38
C ILE A 265 0.16 -5.03 -9.56
N THR A 266 -0.56 -5.10 -8.46
CA THR A 266 -2.00 -4.86 -8.36
C THR A 266 -2.26 -4.07 -7.08
N SER A 267 -3.34 -3.30 -7.00
CA SER A 267 -3.67 -2.59 -5.77
C SER A 267 -5.17 -2.55 -5.52
N PHE A 268 -5.55 -2.55 -4.26
CA PHE A 268 -6.95 -2.59 -3.84
C PHE A 268 -7.11 -1.98 -2.45
N LEU A 269 -8.37 -1.74 -2.09
CA LEU A 269 -8.83 -1.35 -0.77
C LEU A 269 -9.54 -2.54 -0.14
N ASP A 270 -9.30 -2.77 1.14
CA ASP A 270 -10.04 -3.73 1.94
C ASP A 270 -11.47 -3.20 2.23
N PRO A 271 -12.34 -3.98 2.92
CA PRO A 271 -13.73 -3.58 3.19
C PRO A 271 -13.87 -2.30 4.00
N ASP A 272 -12.84 -1.92 4.76
CA ASP A 272 -12.80 -0.73 5.58
C ASP A 272 -12.18 0.46 4.87
N GLY A 273 -11.59 0.28 3.68
CA GLY A 273 -11.15 1.36 2.81
C GLY A 273 -12.31 2.29 2.43
N PRO A 274 -12.04 3.51 1.93
CA PRO A 274 -13.08 4.50 1.67
C PRO A 274 -14.15 3.98 0.70
N GLY A 275 -15.26 3.50 1.26
CA GLY A 275 -16.39 2.91 0.54
C GLY A 275 -17.49 3.93 0.30
N ARG A 276 -17.79 4.22 -0.96
CA ARG A 276 -19.04 4.81 -1.48
C ARG A 276 -19.77 5.84 -0.59
N GLN A 277 -19.10 6.93 -0.22
CA GLN A 277 -19.81 8.16 0.15
C GLN A 277 -19.18 9.37 -0.56
N ARG A 278 -19.94 9.88 -1.54
CA ARG A 278 -19.81 11.16 -2.28
C ARG A 278 -18.49 11.42 -3.01
N ARG A 279 -18.59 11.47 -4.36
CA ARG A 279 -17.63 12.19 -5.22
C ARG A 279 -17.45 13.62 -4.71
N LEU A 280 -16.23 13.95 -4.32
CA LEU A 280 -15.62 15.28 -4.41
C LEU A 280 -14.16 15.06 -4.89
N SER A 281 -13.78 15.81 -5.93
CA SER A 281 -12.43 15.99 -6.48
C SER A 281 -11.48 16.58 -5.43
N GLU A 282 -10.14 16.54 -5.47
CA GLU A 282 -9.10 16.18 -6.44
C GLU A 282 -7.79 16.00 -5.63
N GLY A 283 -6.83 15.23 -6.15
CA GLY A 283 -5.40 15.41 -5.84
C GLY A 283 -4.79 14.66 -4.64
N THR A 284 -4.52 13.36 -4.77
CA THR A 284 -3.19 12.80 -4.41
C THR A 284 -3.00 11.45 -5.11
N ARG A 285 -1.85 11.30 -5.79
CA ARG A 285 -1.45 10.10 -6.53
C ARG A 285 -1.45 8.88 -5.59
N LYS A 286 -2.09 7.80 -6.06
CA LYS A 286 -2.12 6.46 -5.46
C LYS A 286 -1.01 5.62 -6.08
N LYS A 287 -0.08 5.06 -5.29
CA LYS A 287 0.90 4.04 -5.70
C LYS A 287 1.03 3.06 -4.51
N GLU A 288 0.47 1.85 -4.56
CA GLU A 288 0.76 0.60 -5.30
C GLU A 288 1.59 -0.43 -4.50
N ILE A 289 1.03 -1.64 -4.28
CA ILE A 289 1.74 -2.80 -3.69
C ILE A 289 2.84 -3.24 -4.65
N MET A 290 4.12 -3.20 -4.24
CA MET A 290 5.26 -3.66 -5.05
C MET A 290 5.48 -5.17 -4.87
N GLY A 291 5.73 -5.88 -5.98
CA GLY A 291 6.10 -7.29 -6.00
C GLY A 291 7.17 -7.59 -7.06
N ASP A 292 8.23 -8.20 -6.56
CA ASP A 292 9.35 -8.93 -7.15
C ASP A 292 10.44 -8.30 -8.03
N PHE A 293 11.65 -8.64 -7.59
CA PHE A 293 12.96 -8.56 -8.20
C PHE A 293 13.21 -9.94 -8.82
N ASP A 294 13.33 -10.04 -10.14
CA ASP A 294 13.98 -11.20 -10.74
C ASP A 294 14.66 -10.85 -12.06
N GLY A 295 15.90 -11.31 -12.17
CA GLY A 295 16.78 -11.11 -13.31
C GLY A 295 16.28 -11.80 -14.57
N HIS A 296 16.53 -11.19 -15.72
CA HIS A 296 16.23 -11.80 -17.02
C HIS A 296 17.49 -12.13 -17.81
N GLY A 297 17.61 -13.42 -18.12
CA GLY A 297 18.26 -13.91 -19.33
C GLY A 297 17.24 -14.02 -20.48
N SER A 298 17.52 -13.25 -21.54
CA SER A 298 17.51 -13.61 -22.97
C SER A 298 16.27 -14.22 -23.68
N ARG A 299 15.72 -13.40 -24.60
CA ARG A 299 15.53 -13.59 -26.07
C ARG A 299 14.22 -14.16 -26.70
N ASN A 300 13.80 -13.38 -27.73
CA ASN A 300 13.17 -13.67 -29.04
C ASN A 300 11.69 -14.15 -29.06
N GLY A 301 10.79 -13.76 -29.97
CA GLY A 301 10.78 -12.94 -31.21
C GLY A 301 9.58 -13.38 -32.11
N CYS A 302 9.17 -12.52 -33.07
CA CYS A 302 8.19 -12.72 -34.18
C CYS A 302 6.67 -12.69 -33.88
N THR A 303 5.72 -12.20 -34.72
CA THR A 303 5.66 -11.38 -35.97
C THR A 303 4.18 -11.00 -36.20
N SER A 304 3.92 -9.89 -36.89
CA SER A 304 2.61 -9.25 -37.12
C SER A 304 1.85 -9.71 -38.38
N HIS A 305 0.54 -9.41 -38.43
CA HIS A 305 -0.30 -9.41 -39.64
C HIS A 305 -1.18 -8.13 -39.67
N ASP A 306 -1.10 -7.36 -40.77
CA ASP A 306 -1.82 -6.09 -41.00
C ASP A 306 -3.15 -6.26 -41.77
N LEU A 307 -4.14 -5.41 -41.43
CA LEU A 307 -5.35 -5.17 -42.24
C LEU A 307 -5.61 -3.65 -42.37
N LYS A 308 -5.91 -3.22 -43.61
CA LYS A 308 -6.06 -1.83 -44.08
C LYS A 308 -7.31 -1.11 -43.51
N LEU A 309 -7.16 0.18 -43.19
CA LEU A 309 -8.24 1.10 -42.76
C LEU A 309 -8.58 2.13 -43.85
N LYS A 310 -9.87 2.48 -43.94
CA LYS A 310 -10.47 3.51 -44.81
C LYS A 310 -10.38 4.90 -44.17
N ASP A 311 -10.32 5.90 -45.04
CA ASP A 311 -10.15 7.33 -44.78
C ASP A 311 -11.37 7.98 -44.09
N GLU A 312 -11.14 8.69 -42.98
CA GLU A 312 -12.14 9.51 -42.28
C GLU A 312 -11.54 10.86 -41.86
N THR A 313 -12.32 11.92 -42.05
CA THR A 313 -12.01 13.34 -41.81
C THR A 313 -11.24 13.62 -40.51
N LYS A 314 -10.07 14.27 -40.62
CA LYS A 314 -9.21 14.69 -39.50
C LYS A 314 -9.90 15.76 -38.65
N VAL A 315 -10.23 15.41 -37.41
CA VAL A 315 -10.63 16.34 -36.35
C VAL A 315 -9.43 17.22 -35.99
N LYS A 316 -9.59 18.55 -35.96
CA LYS A 316 -8.52 19.49 -35.58
C LYS A 316 -8.73 19.98 -34.14
N PHE A 317 -7.65 19.99 -33.36
CA PHE A 317 -7.58 20.49 -31.98
C PHE A 317 -6.67 21.71 -31.92
N SER A 318 -6.93 22.60 -30.96
CA SER A 318 -6.06 23.74 -30.62
C SER A 318 -4.81 23.30 -29.85
N GLU A 319 -3.77 24.14 -29.79
CA GLU A 319 -2.50 23.80 -29.09
C GLU A 319 -2.72 23.51 -27.60
N ASP A 320 -3.61 24.25 -26.94
CA ASP A 320 -3.97 24.01 -25.53
C ASP A 320 -4.68 22.66 -25.35
N GLU A 321 -5.53 22.27 -26.30
CA GLU A 321 -6.18 20.96 -26.30
C GLU A 321 -5.18 19.83 -26.61
N GLU A 322 -4.20 20.04 -27.50
CA GLU A 322 -3.14 19.06 -27.77
C GLU A 322 -2.28 18.81 -26.52
N MET A 323 -1.93 19.86 -25.77
CA MET A 323 -1.22 19.74 -24.49
C MET A 323 -2.04 18.97 -23.45
N LEU A 324 -3.36 19.21 -23.39
CA LEU A 324 -4.27 18.48 -22.50
C LEU A 324 -4.41 17.01 -22.89
N ILE A 325 -4.49 16.71 -24.19
CA ILE A 325 -4.53 15.33 -24.69
C ILE A 325 -3.24 14.58 -24.35
N ALA A 326 -2.08 15.22 -24.52
CA ALA A 326 -0.79 14.65 -24.14
C ALA A 326 -0.67 14.39 -22.62
N ARG A 327 -1.29 15.24 -21.78
CA ARG A 327 -1.38 15.03 -20.32
C ARG A 327 -2.38 13.92 -19.96
N MET A 328 -3.54 13.88 -20.62
CA MET A 328 -4.60 12.89 -20.35
C MET A 328 -4.19 11.46 -20.68
N PHE A 329 -3.37 11.24 -21.71
CA PHE A 329 -2.90 9.89 -22.09
C PHE A 329 -1.79 9.35 -21.17
N ASN A 330 -1.01 10.23 -20.53
CA ASN A 330 0.09 9.83 -19.65
C ASN A 330 -0.24 9.87 -18.15
N LEU A 331 -1.21 10.69 -17.70
CA LEU A 331 -1.62 10.79 -16.29
C LEU A 331 -3.05 11.39 -16.16
N VAL A 332 -4.07 10.52 -16.09
CA VAL A 332 -5.43 10.70 -15.50
C VAL A 332 -6.14 12.08 -15.64
N GLY A 333 -7.30 12.09 -16.32
CA GLY A 333 -8.56 12.51 -15.67
C GLY A 333 -9.19 13.88 -15.92
N GLN A 334 -8.74 14.71 -16.87
CA GLN A 334 -9.51 15.91 -17.25
C GLN A 334 -10.49 15.62 -18.39
N ARG A 335 -11.67 16.25 -18.35
CA ARG A 335 -12.67 16.20 -19.44
C ARG A 335 -12.47 17.46 -20.26
N ILE A 336 -12.23 17.35 -21.57
CA ILE A 336 -12.25 18.52 -22.46
C ILE A 336 -13.72 18.95 -22.60
N PRO A 337 -14.10 20.18 -22.18
CA PRO A 337 -15.47 20.64 -22.31
C PRO A 337 -15.93 20.59 -23.77
N GLY A 338 -17.02 19.87 -24.04
CA GLY A 338 -17.58 19.74 -25.40
C GLY A 338 -17.03 18.61 -26.26
N ARG A 339 -16.14 17.74 -25.75
CA ARG A 339 -15.59 16.59 -26.50
C ARG A 339 -15.86 15.25 -25.82
N THR A 340 -16.09 14.21 -26.62
CA THR A 340 -16.27 12.83 -26.13
C THR A 340 -14.93 12.10 -26.03
N ALA A 341 -14.88 11.03 -25.23
CA ALA A 341 -13.68 10.20 -25.10
C ALA A 341 -13.28 9.54 -26.43
N GLU A 342 -14.27 9.16 -27.25
CA GLU A 342 -14.07 8.55 -28.57
C GLU A 342 -13.45 9.54 -29.56
N GLU A 343 -13.84 10.81 -29.53
CA GLU A 343 -13.23 11.86 -30.37
C GLU A 343 -11.76 12.10 -30.02
N ILE A 344 -11.43 12.07 -28.72
CA ILE A 344 -10.07 12.26 -28.21
C ILE A 344 -9.18 11.06 -28.58
N GLU A 345 -9.67 9.84 -28.40
CA GLU A 345 -8.93 8.63 -28.75
C GLU A 345 -8.65 8.53 -30.26
N LYS A 346 -9.65 8.88 -31.09
CA LYS A 346 -9.51 8.91 -32.55
C LYS A 346 -8.43 9.90 -33.00
N TYR A 347 -8.38 11.08 -32.38
CA TYR A 347 -7.35 12.08 -32.68
C TYR A 347 -5.95 11.61 -32.35
N TRP A 348 -5.76 11.09 -31.14
CA TRP A 348 -4.45 10.64 -30.65
C TRP A 348 -3.88 9.52 -31.54
N ARG A 349 -4.73 8.55 -31.91
CA ARG A 349 -4.36 7.49 -32.86
C ARG A 349 -3.96 8.03 -34.23
N SER A 350 -4.59 9.12 -34.71
CA SER A 350 -4.28 9.73 -36.00
C SER A 350 -2.93 10.47 -36.06
N LYS A 351 -2.41 10.93 -34.91
CA LYS A 351 -1.11 11.63 -34.81
C LYS A 351 0.07 10.69 -34.55
N HIS A 352 -0.18 9.56 -33.88
CA HIS A 352 0.89 8.63 -33.46
C HIS A 352 0.95 7.32 -34.24
N ASN A 353 -0.03 7.01 -35.09
CA ASN A 353 0.13 6.04 -36.17
C ASN A 353 0.42 6.77 -37.50
N SER A 354 1.66 7.19 -37.69
CA SER A 354 2.23 7.36 -39.03
C SER A 354 3.38 6.36 -39.14
N PRO A 355 3.48 5.56 -40.21
CA PRO A 355 4.63 4.69 -40.41
C PRO A 355 5.89 5.56 -40.53
N SER A 356 6.95 5.19 -39.82
CA SER A 356 8.26 5.82 -39.97
C SER A 356 8.78 5.63 -41.40
N GLU A 357 8.81 6.70 -42.20
CA GLU A 357 9.68 6.76 -43.36
C GLU A 357 11.14 6.80 -42.86
N ASN A 358 11.83 5.69 -43.02
CA ASN A 358 13.28 5.60 -43.12
C ASN A 358 13.61 4.29 -43.84
N ASP A 359 13.48 4.32 -45.17
CA ASP A 359 14.22 3.46 -46.09
C ASP A 359 14.59 4.33 -47.30
N THR A 360 15.80 4.90 -47.24
CA THR A 360 16.64 5.23 -48.42
C THR A 360 18.09 5.08 -48.03
#